data_AF-A0AAJ2SCZ8-F1
#
_entry.id   AF-A0AAJ2SCZ8-F1
#
_cell.length_a   1.000
_cell.length_b   1.000
_cell.length_c   1.000
_cell.angle_alpha   90.00
_cell.angle_beta   90.00
_cell.angle_gamma   90.00
#
_symmetry.space_group_name_H-M   'P 1'
#
loop_
_entity.id
_entity.type
_entity.pdbx_description
1 polymer ?
#
loop_
_entity_poly.entity_id
_entity_poly.type
_entity_poly.pdbx_seq_one_letter_code
_entity_poly.pdbx_strand_id
1 'polypeptide(L)'
;MLFFYFLLATNTSLFAQKEPEFTVAFLDNDKIASVNIDEKKFLESINAIIEISKKEFATIAESQKLAFVLVAHKTGKPTMKLYSNPQINNVLETKFLNEISSLIIANTKLVDFPILISINSKFEETNVDFKDIDLPNQKVVSEYQKADLKTKLALNKSYAINEVLPVLAAYQTIVDPKFEGVRNFGNLIATTDFNAPQDVIKLTGNNPDYWRATMEMELENQLIPVTKIFMFISQGELDYALKYIEIVSMFSKPETYANDYLNEIKGRLQLFQEQLNAEINKGIAEHDKGEFEKAVTIYNGILEEYPNSSWANFENFYSQSELNKKTGNAALNSIENWNLKKGKVLDHNPFYGLPIGPQSAEDAYLLYRRNSLNQLFRDKDQQLKDVDLYADIAMDLKIYDFAAQLYWFTSSFSDKKNNSIYKYLYCLEKLGVSNLKQNFKGNFEKEFKAIEKNKEKEMVGSAAFKSY
;
A
#
# COMPACT_ATOMS: atom_id res chain seq x y z
N MET A 1 -5.58 17.88 -15.72
CA MET A 1 -4.15 17.54 -15.89
C MET A 1 -4.09 16.57 -17.06
N LEU A 2 -3.37 16.94 -18.13
CA LEU A 2 -3.45 16.27 -19.43
C LEU A 2 -2.97 14.81 -19.33
N PHE A 3 -3.82 13.87 -19.76
CA PHE A 3 -3.39 12.57 -20.27
C PHE A 3 -2.47 12.83 -21.47
N PHE A 4 -1.18 12.53 -21.35
CA PHE A 4 -0.30 12.43 -22.52
C PHE A 4 -0.35 10.99 -23.04
N TYR A 5 -1.46 10.63 -23.69
CA TYR A 5 -1.38 9.61 -24.74
C TYR A 5 -0.64 10.26 -25.91
N PHE A 6 0.64 9.94 -26.08
CA PHE A 6 1.35 10.29 -27.32
C PHE A 6 0.89 9.33 -28.43
N LEU A 7 -0.26 9.62 -29.02
CA LEU A 7 -0.76 8.97 -30.23
C LEU A 7 -0.35 9.85 -31.42
N LEU A 8 0.88 9.65 -31.90
CA LEU A 8 1.36 10.25 -33.15
C LEU A 8 0.78 9.45 -34.33
N ALA A 9 -0.44 9.76 -34.73
CA ALA A 9 -1.05 9.23 -35.94
C ALA A 9 -0.89 10.25 -37.09
N THR A 10 0.11 10.07 -37.95
CA THR A 10 0.23 10.81 -39.22
C THR A 10 -0.32 9.96 -40.36
N ASN A 11 -1.50 10.31 -40.89
CA ASN A 11 -2.06 9.68 -42.09
C ASN A 11 -2.09 10.69 -43.25
N THR A 12 -1.28 10.45 -44.28
CA THR A 12 -1.50 10.99 -45.62
C THR A 12 -1.63 9.82 -46.59
N SER A 13 -2.85 9.57 -47.05
CA SER A 13 -3.14 8.52 -48.02
C SER A 13 -3.04 9.05 -49.45
N LEU A 14 -2.17 8.45 -50.27
CA LEU A 14 -2.39 8.15 -51.69
C LEU A 14 -1.30 7.18 -52.18
N PHE A 15 -1.67 5.92 -52.40
CA PHE A 15 -0.90 4.82 -53.02
C PHE A 15 0.54 4.55 -52.51
N ALA A 16 0.77 4.68 -51.20
CA ALA A 16 2.02 4.25 -50.55
C ALA A 16 1.80 2.93 -49.80
N GLN A 17 2.84 2.07 -49.76
CA GLN A 17 2.98 1.06 -48.69
C GLN A 17 2.58 1.72 -47.36
N LYS A 18 1.64 1.13 -46.63
CA LYS A 18 1.21 1.70 -45.35
C LYS A 18 2.43 1.72 -44.43
N GLU A 19 2.79 2.90 -43.94
CA GLU A 19 3.95 3.06 -43.07
C GLU A 19 3.76 2.21 -41.79
N PRO A 20 4.85 1.67 -41.21
CA PRO A 20 4.74 0.91 -39.98
C PRO A 20 4.11 1.74 -38.86
N GLU A 21 3.16 1.16 -38.13
CA GLU A 21 2.48 1.82 -37.02
C GLU A 21 3.32 1.71 -35.75
N PHE A 22 3.72 2.84 -35.16
CA PHE A 22 4.52 2.87 -33.93
C PHE A 22 3.66 3.21 -32.71
N THR A 23 3.80 2.44 -31.63
CA THR A 23 3.23 2.75 -30.33
C THR A 23 4.29 2.71 -29.24
N VAL A 24 4.19 3.60 -28.26
CA VAL A 24 5.06 3.61 -27.07
C VAL A 24 4.17 3.49 -25.84
N ALA A 25 4.49 2.54 -24.98
CA ALA A 25 3.78 2.30 -23.73
C ALA A 25 4.77 2.23 -22.57
N PHE A 26 4.44 2.86 -21.45
CA PHE A 26 5.11 2.61 -20.19
C PHE A 26 4.56 1.33 -19.57
N LEU A 27 5.45 0.48 -19.06
CA LEU A 27 5.04 -0.81 -18.49
C LEU A 27 4.71 -0.73 -16.99
N ASP A 28 5.18 0.31 -16.31
CA ASP A 28 4.91 0.62 -14.90
C ASP A 28 4.23 1.99 -14.75
N ASN A 29 4.02 2.43 -13.51
CA ASN A 29 3.37 3.70 -13.16
C ASN A 29 4.06 4.90 -13.84
N ASP A 30 3.48 5.40 -14.93
CA ASP A 30 3.99 6.50 -15.74
C ASP A 30 3.82 7.87 -15.07
N LYS A 31 2.88 7.98 -14.12
CA LYS A 31 2.60 9.22 -13.38
C LYS A 31 3.78 9.69 -12.52
N ILE A 32 4.80 8.85 -12.31
CA ILE A 32 6.00 9.17 -11.50
C ILE A 32 7.10 9.89 -12.29
N ALA A 33 6.92 10.08 -13.60
CA ALA A 33 7.94 10.62 -14.50
C ALA A 33 8.54 11.96 -13.99
N SER A 34 7.72 12.85 -13.44
CA SER A 34 8.17 14.17 -12.98
C SER A 34 9.22 14.13 -11.87
N VAL A 35 9.27 13.05 -11.07
CA VAL A 35 10.29 12.86 -10.02
C VAL A 35 11.34 11.82 -10.40
N ASN A 36 11.01 10.88 -11.29
CA ASN A 36 11.88 9.76 -11.61
C ASN A 36 12.80 9.99 -12.81
N ILE A 37 12.50 10.92 -13.72
CA ILE A 37 13.34 11.18 -14.90
C ILE A 37 13.72 12.66 -15.05
N ASP A 38 14.76 12.93 -15.83
CA ASP A 38 15.00 14.24 -16.44
C ASP A 38 14.22 14.25 -17.76
N GLU A 39 13.01 14.82 -17.72
CA GLU A 39 12.02 14.70 -18.82
C GLU A 39 12.62 15.06 -20.18
N LYS A 40 13.38 16.17 -20.26
CA LYS A 40 14.00 16.61 -21.51
C LYS A 40 14.99 15.57 -22.03
N LYS A 41 15.97 15.16 -21.21
CA LYS A 41 16.99 14.20 -21.64
C LYS A 41 16.39 12.85 -21.98
N PHE A 42 15.39 12.43 -21.20
CA PHE A 42 14.73 11.15 -21.40
C PHE A 42 13.93 11.14 -22.70
N LEU A 43 13.16 12.19 -22.99
CA LEU A 43 12.46 12.34 -24.27
C LEU A 43 13.43 12.40 -25.46
N GLU A 44 14.57 13.08 -25.32
CA GLU A 44 15.64 13.06 -26.34
C GLU A 44 16.14 11.62 -26.60
N SER A 45 16.38 10.83 -25.55
CA SER A 45 16.76 9.42 -25.66
C SER A 45 15.69 8.58 -26.35
N ILE A 46 14.41 8.69 -25.96
CA ILE A 46 13.32 7.92 -26.55
C ILE A 46 13.09 8.31 -28.02
N ASN A 47 13.15 9.60 -28.34
CA ASN A 47 13.04 10.06 -29.74
C ASN A 47 14.17 9.50 -30.61
N ALA A 48 15.41 9.46 -30.11
CA ALA A 48 16.52 8.85 -30.85
C ALA A 48 16.28 7.36 -31.16
N ILE A 49 15.71 6.62 -30.20
CA ILE A 49 15.32 5.21 -30.41
C ILE A 49 14.22 5.10 -31.48
N ILE A 50 13.20 5.96 -31.42
CA ILE A 50 12.10 5.97 -32.38
C ILE A 50 12.62 6.26 -33.80
N GLU A 51 13.52 7.24 -33.96
CA GLU A 51 14.07 7.59 -35.27
C GLU A 51 14.95 6.46 -35.85
N ILE A 52 15.76 5.78 -35.03
CA ILE A 52 16.49 4.58 -35.45
C ILE A 52 15.50 3.47 -35.84
N SER A 53 14.44 3.27 -35.06
CA SER A 53 13.42 2.26 -35.35
C SER A 53 12.71 2.54 -36.67
N LYS A 54 12.33 3.80 -36.94
CA LYS A 54 11.75 4.23 -38.22
C LYS A 54 12.70 3.98 -39.38
N LYS A 55 13.99 4.31 -39.21
CA LYS A 55 15.02 4.10 -40.25
C LYS A 55 15.22 2.62 -40.57
N GLU A 56 15.43 1.79 -39.55
CA GLU A 56 15.77 0.37 -39.72
C GLU A 56 14.55 -0.47 -40.13
N PHE A 57 13.36 -0.06 -39.74
CA PHE A 57 12.12 -0.79 -40.02
C PHE A 57 11.20 -0.11 -41.05
N ALA A 58 11.66 0.91 -41.77
CA ALA A 58 10.85 1.66 -42.76
C ALA A 58 10.16 0.78 -43.81
N THR A 59 10.74 -0.38 -44.13
CA THR A 59 10.31 -1.26 -45.23
C THR A 59 9.73 -2.59 -44.75
N ILE A 60 9.48 -2.75 -43.44
CA ILE A 60 8.88 -3.99 -42.92
C ILE A 60 7.44 -4.13 -43.42
N ALA A 61 7.01 -5.37 -43.66
CA ALA A 61 5.63 -5.65 -44.05
C ALA A 61 4.65 -5.35 -42.89
N GLU A 62 3.40 -5.01 -43.19
CA GLU A 62 2.36 -4.83 -42.16
C GLU A 62 2.16 -6.08 -41.29
N SER A 63 2.40 -7.27 -41.85
CA SER A 63 2.35 -8.54 -41.11
C SER A 63 3.54 -8.77 -40.19
N GLN A 64 4.60 -7.97 -40.31
CA GLN A 64 5.78 -8.03 -39.45
C GLN A 64 5.54 -7.17 -38.22
N LYS A 65 5.37 -7.83 -37.08
CA LYS A 65 5.20 -7.19 -35.78
C LYS A 65 6.54 -7.16 -35.04
N LEU A 66 6.81 -6.08 -34.32
CA LEU A 66 7.99 -5.93 -33.49
C LEU A 66 7.61 -5.36 -32.11
N ALA A 67 8.33 -5.79 -31.09
CA ALA A 67 8.24 -5.25 -29.74
C ALA A 67 9.65 -5.04 -29.20
N PHE A 68 10.00 -3.81 -28.86
CA PHE A 68 11.27 -3.44 -28.25
C PHE A 68 11.04 -3.06 -26.79
N VAL A 69 11.55 -3.89 -25.88
CA VAL A 69 11.48 -3.68 -24.44
C VAL A 69 12.78 -3.02 -23.99
N LEU A 70 12.67 -1.86 -23.35
CA LEU A 70 13.75 -1.09 -22.78
C LEU A 70 13.50 -0.92 -21.29
N VAL A 71 14.49 -1.21 -20.45
CA VAL A 71 14.47 -0.85 -19.02
C VAL A 71 15.54 0.19 -18.76
N ALA A 72 15.12 1.43 -18.52
CA ALA A 72 16.02 2.48 -18.08
C ALA A 72 16.32 2.28 -16.59
N HIS A 73 17.58 1.99 -16.27
CA HIS A 73 18.00 1.72 -14.89
C HIS A 73 18.42 3.00 -14.17
N LYS A 74 18.36 2.97 -12.83
CA LYS A 74 18.90 4.04 -11.96
C LYS A 74 20.40 4.26 -12.17
N THR A 75 21.13 3.17 -12.42
CA THR A 75 22.57 3.17 -12.65
C THR A 75 22.93 2.18 -13.74
N GLY A 76 24.05 2.42 -14.42
CA GLY A 76 24.54 1.53 -15.47
C GLY A 76 23.81 1.71 -16.80
N LYS A 77 24.04 0.77 -17.74
CA LYS A 77 23.44 0.77 -19.07
C LYS A 77 22.03 0.17 -19.01
N PRO A 78 21.06 0.67 -19.80
CA PRO A 78 19.72 0.10 -19.87
C PRO A 78 19.73 -1.35 -20.37
N THR A 79 18.75 -2.14 -19.94
CA THR A 79 18.47 -3.47 -20.51
C THR A 79 17.59 -3.31 -21.74
N MET A 80 17.90 -4.04 -22.81
CA MET A 80 17.22 -3.94 -24.10
C MET A 80 16.92 -5.32 -24.66
N LYS A 81 15.72 -5.53 -25.22
CA LYS A 81 15.38 -6.77 -25.91
C LYS A 81 14.40 -6.50 -27.05
N LEU A 82 14.68 -7.05 -28.22
CA LEU A 82 13.80 -6.99 -29.38
C LEU A 82 13.08 -8.33 -29.55
N TYR A 83 11.79 -8.26 -29.84
CA TYR A 83 10.94 -9.38 -30.17
C TYR A 83 10.34 -9.14 -31.55
N SER A 84 10.14 -10.21 -32.30
CA SER A 84 9.61 -10.14 -33.66
C SER A 84 8.68 -11.31 -33.97
N ASN A 85 7.60 -11.03 -34.70
CA ASN A 85 6.71 -12.05 -35.23
C ASN A 85 6.17 -11.65 -36.62
N PRO A 86 6.47 -12.40 -37.70
CA PRO A 86 7.42 -13.52 -37.77
C PRO A 86 8.85 -13.12 -37.34
N GLN A 87 9.74 -14.07 -37.10
CA GLN A 87 11.12 -13.74 -36.69
C GLN A 87 11.85 -12.96 -37.80
N ILE A 88 12.42 -11.80 -37.47
CA ILE A 88 13.23 -11.03 -38.42
C ILE A 88 14.60 -11.65 -38.63
N ASN A 89 15.29 -11.20 -39.68
CA ASN A 89 16.67 -11.59 -39.95
C ASN A 89 17.60 -11.16 -38.78
N ASN A 90 18.39 -12.10 -38.24
CA ASN A 90 19.37 -11.87 -37.18
C ASN A 90 20.37 -10.73 -37.48
N VAL A 91 20.70 -10.49 -38.76
CA VAL A 91 21.57 -9.38 -39.17
C VAL A 91 20.88 -8.04 -38.93
N LEU A 92 19.59 -7.93 -39.24
CA LEU A 92 18.79 -6.72 -39.01
C LEU A 92 18.60 -6.48 -37.51
N GLU A 93 18.28 -7.53 -36.75
CA GLU A 93 18.18 -7.47 -35.29
C GLU A 93 19.49 -7.01 -34.64
N THR A 94 20.61 -7.63 -35.02
CA THR A 94 21.94 -7.29 -34.46
C THR A 94 22.33 -5.86 -34.82
N LYS A 95 22.07 -5.43 -36.06
CA LYS A 95 22.34 -4.05 -36.49
C LYS A 95 21.53 -3.06 -35.66
N PHE A 96 20.22 -3.28 -35.52
CA PHE A 96 19.35 -2.43 -34.73
C PHE A 96 19.81 -2.36 -33.27
N LEU A 97 20.02 -3.50 -32.60
CA LEU A 97 20.47 -3.53 -31.21
C LEU A 97 21.83 -2.86 -31.01
N ASN A 98 22.76 -3.01 -31.97
CA ASN A 98 24.05 -2.31 -31.92
C ASN A 98 23.90 -0.79 -32.05
N GLU A 99 23.07 -0.30 -32.98
CA GLU A 99 22.77 1.13 -33.13
C GLU A 99 22.15 1.70 -31.84
N ILE A 100 21.14 1.04 -31.27
CA ILE A 100 20.53 1.49 -30.01
C ILE A 100 21.52 1.40 -28.83
N SER A 101 22.33 0.36 -28.74
CA SER A 101 23.32 0.20 -27.66
C SER A 101 24.41 1.28 -27.64
N SER A 102 24.59 1.98 -28.76
CA SER A 102 25.51 3.10 -28.89
C SER A 102 24.92 4.42 -28.36
N LEU A 103 23.59 4.49 -28.18
CA LEU A 103 22.92 5.65 -27.62
C LEU A 103 23.24 5.79 -26.12
N ILE A 104 23.36 7.05 -25.71
CA ILE A 104 23.37 7.39 -24.28
C ILE A 104 21.91 7.57 -23.86
N ILE A 105 21.39 6.56 -23.16
CA ILE A 105 20.06 6.62 -22.55
C ILE A 105 20.20 7.19 -21.14
N ALA A 106 19.43 8.25 -20.84
CA ALA A 106 19.44 8.85 -19.52
C ALA A 106 19.02 7.85 -18.44
N ASN A 107 19.80 7.74 -17.37
CA ASN A 107 19.42 6.99 -16.18
C ASN A 107 18.22 7.62 -15.48
N THR A 108 17.44 6.78 -14.80
CA THR A 108 16.38 7.23 -13.91
C THR A 108 16.97 7.69 -12.57
N LYS A 109 16.17 8.42 -11.78
CA LYS A 109 16.59 9.02 -10.51
C LYS A 109 16.30 8.12 -9.32
N LEU A 110 15.12 7.49 -9.29
CA LEU A 110 14.58 6.86 -8.09
C LEU A 110 14.32 5.36 -8.27
N VAL A 111 13.73 4.96 -9.40
CA VAL A 111 13.35 3.58 -9.71
C VAL A 111 13.58 3.28 -11.19
N ASP A 112 13.73 2.00 -11.52
CA ASP A 112 13.82 1.57 -12.92
C ASP A 112 12.52 1.93 -13.66
N PHE A 113 12.63 2.19 -14.97
CA PHE A 113 11.50 2.68 -15.76
C PHE A 113 11.40 1.89 -17.08
N PRO A 114 10.56 0.85 -17.11
CA PRO A 114 10.40 -0.02 -18.27
C PRO A 114 9.43 0.56 -19.31
N ILE A 115 9.83 0.45 -20.57
CA ILE A 115 9.13 0.99 -21.74
C ILE A 115 9.04 -0.11 -22.80
N LEU A 116 7.89 -0.17 -23.45
CA LEU A 116 7.65 -0.97 -24.65
C LEU A 116 7.45 -0.03 -25.84
N ILE A 117 8.22 -0.25 -26.89
CA ILE A 117 8.00 0.35 -28.21
C ILE A 117 7.53 -0.76 -29.14
N SER A 118 6.31 -0.67 -29.65
CA SER A 118 5.76 -1.67 -30.57
C SER A 118 5.64 -1.12 -31.99
N ILE A 119 5.84 -1.99 -32.97
CA ILE A 119 5.72 -1.68 -34.41
C ILE A 119 4.74 -2.68 -35.03
N ASN A 120 3.70 -2.19 -35.71
CA ASN A 120 2.58 -2.98 -36.23
C ASN A 120 1.89 -3.87 -35.18
N SER A 121 1.97 -3.46 -33.91
CA SER A 121 1.41 -4.15 -32.74
C SER A 121 0.94 -3.12 -31.72
N LYS A 122 -0.01 -3.52 -30.89
CA LYS A 122 -0.53 -2.71 -29.78
C LYS A 122 -0.11 -3.29 -28.44
N PHE A 123 -0.11 -2.47 -27.40
CA PHE A 123 0.26 -2.90 -26.05
C PHE A 123 -0.66 -4.03 -25.56
N GLU A 124 -1.97 -3.91 -25.77
CA GLU A 124 -2.98 -4.88 -25.34
C GLU A 124 -2.86 -6.22 -26.09
N GLU A 125 -2.31 -6.20 -27.30
CA GLU A 125 -2.13 -7.38 -28.16
C GLU A 125 -0.73 -8.00 -28.00
N THR A 126 0.16 -7.39 -27.21
CA THR A 126 1.58 -7.76 -27.13
C THR A 126 1.79 -9.22 -26.72
N ASN A 127 1.05 -9.72 -25.72
CA ASN A 127 1.15 -11.13 -25.30
C ASN A 127 0.59 -12.12 -26.34
N VAL A 128 -0.31 -11.67 -27.21
CA VAL A 128 -0.88 -12.48 -28.29
C VAL A 128 0.10 -12.52 -29.47
N ASP A 129 0.71 -11.37 -29.75
CA ASP A 129 1.62 -11.18 -30.88
C ASP A 129 3.00 -11.78 -30.63
N PHE A 130 3.44 -11.87 -29.37
CA PHE A 130 4.75 -12.38 -28.99
C PHE A 130 4.63 -13.41 -27.86
N LYS A 131 4.60 -14.70 -28.20
CA LYS A 131 4.40 -15.80 -27.24
C LYS A 131 5.44 -15.85 -26.11
N ASP A 132 6.68 -15.51 -26.41
CA ASP A 132 7.81 -15.61 -25.49
C ASP A 132 8.29 -14.23 -25.01
N ILE A 133 7.42 -13.21 -25.06
CA ILE A 133 7.78 -11.88 -24.57
C ILE A 133 7.96 -11.90 -23.05
N ASP A 134 9.11 -11.40 -22.60
CA ASP A 134 9.45 -11.22 -21.19
C ASP A 134 9.27 -9.74 -20.85
N LEU A 135 8.09 -9.41 -20.29
CA LEU A 135 7.74 -8.06 -19.84
C LEU A 135 8.07 -7.90 -18.35
N PRO A 136 8.89 -6.91 -17.96
CA PRO A 136 9.34 -6.73 -16.57
C PRO A 136 8.21 -6.67 -15.54
N ASN A 137 7.16 -5.91 -15.81
CA ASN A 137 6.01 -5.76 -14.93
C ASN A 137 5.24 -7.08 -14.72
N GLN A 138 5.07 -7.88 -15.77
CA GLN A 138 4.44 -9.21 -15.68
C GLN A 138 5.31 -10.20 -14.92
N LYS A 139 6.63 -10.11 -15.08
CA LYS A 139 7.59 -10.95 -14.37
C LYS A 139 7.52 -10.72 -12.86
N VAL A 140 7.52 -9.46 -12.42
CA VAL A 140 7.38 -9.10 -11.00
C VAL A 140 6.08 -9.67 -10.41
N VAL A 141 4.95 -9.56 -11.13
CA VAL A 141 3.66 -10.13 -10.69
C VAL A 141 3.71 -11.66 -10.63
N SER A 142 4.25 -12.32 -11.66
CA SER A 142 4.37 -13.78 -11.70
C SER A 142 5.29 -14.33 -10.61
N GLU A 143 6.43 -13.67 -10.37
CA GLU A 143 7.36 -14.01 -9.29
C GLU A 143 6.68 -13.90 -7.93
N TYR A 144 5.93 -12.80 -7.71
CA TYR A 144 5.16 -12.63 -6.49
C TYR A 144 4.07 -13.70 -6.30
N GLN A 145 3.33 -14.04 -7.36
CA GLN A 145 2.27 -15.06 -7.30
C GLN A 145 2.81 -16.45 -6.93
N LYS A 146 3.99 -16.81 -7.43
CA LYS A 146 4.63 -18.12 -7.21
C LYS A 146 5.45 -18.18 -5.91
N ALA A 147 5.74 -17.05 -5.29
CA ALA A 147 6.54 -16.96 -4.09
C ALA A 147 5.84 -17.60 -2.88
N ASP A 148 6.64 -18.17 -1.97
CA ASP A 148 6.18 -18.59 -0.64
C ASP A 148 5.87 -17.37 0.26
N LEU A 149 5.31 -17.63 1.44
CA LEU A 149 4.83 -16.58 2.33
C LEU A 149 5.98 -15.69 2.82
N LYS A 150 7.09 -16.28 3.26
CA LYS A 150 8.33 -15.57 3.61
C LYS A 150 8.86 -14.67 2.48
N THR A 151 8.89 -15.20 1.26
CA THR A 151 9.38 -14.47 0.09
C THR A 151 8.43 -13.34 -0.29
N LYS A 152 7.10 -13.56 -0.25
CA LYS A 152 6.11 -12.48 -0.47
C LYS A 152 6.25 -11.35 0.56
N LEU A 153 6.49 -11.68 1.84
CA LEU A 153 6.77 -10.68 2.88
C LEU A 153 8.02 -9.87 2.52
N ALA A 154 9.12 -10.54 2.15
CA ALA A 154 10.36 -9.87 1.75
C ALA A 154 10.18 -8.98 0.51
N LEU A 155 9.44 -9.47 -0.51
CA LEU A 155 9.12 -8.71 -1.72
C LEU A 155 8.27 -7.48 -1.41
N ASN A 156 7.28 -7.58 -0.53
CA ASN A 156 6.48 -6.42 -0.10
C ASN A 156 7.32 -5.37 0.64
N LYS A 157 8.19 -5.81 1.56
CA LYS A 157 9.12 -4.91 2.25
C LYS A 157 10.06 -4.23 1.26
N SER A 158 10.67 -4.99 0.35
CA SER A 158 11.57 -4.46 -0.68
C SER A 158 10.88 -3.45 -1.58
N TYR A 159 9.67 -3.77 -2.05
CA TYR A 159 8.87 -2.88 -2.87
C TYR A 159 8.58 -1.54 -2.14
N ALA A 160 8.19 -1.60 -0.87
CA ALA A 160 7.99 -0.40 -0.06
C ALA A 160 9.27 0.44 0.09
N ILE A 161 10.40 -0.20 0.43
CA ILE A 161 11.67 0.47 0.76
C ILE A 161 12.36 1.03 -0.49
N ASN A 162 12.46 0.23 -1.55
CA ASN A 162 13.32 0.51 -2.68
C ASN A 162 12.61 1.26 -3.81
N GLU A 163 11.29 1.15 -3.87
CA GLU A 163 10.50 1.74 -4.95
C GLU A 163 9.57 2.83 -4.44
N VAL A 164 8.64 2.49 -3.55
CA VAL A 164 7.51 3.39 -3.26
C VAL A 164 7.90 4.55 -2.33
N LEU A 165 8.50 4.28 -1.18
CA LEU A 165 8.85 5.34 -0.21
C LEU A 165 9.77 6.42 -0.82
N PRO A 166 10.82 6.09 -1.60
CA PRO A 166 11.64 7.09 -2.28
C PRO A 166 10.84 7.99 -3.24
N VAL A 167 9.91 7.40 -4.01
CA VAL A 167 9.08 8.14 -4.97
C VAL A 167 8.10 9.07 -4.24
N LEU A 168 7.39 8.56 -3.22
CA LEU A 168 6.44 9.37 -2.46
C LEU A 168 7.14 10.50 -1.69
N ALA A 169 8.31 10.23 -1.10
CA ALA A 169 9.13 11.25 -0.44
C ALA A 169 9.61 12.32 -1.43
N ALA A 170 10.02 11.94 -2.65
CA ALA A 170 10.39 12.88 -3.69
C ALA A 170 9.22 13.83 -4.02
N TYR A 171 8.00 13.31 -4.18
CA TYR A 171 6.83 14.17 -4.41
C TYR A 171 6.54 15.12 -3.24
N GLN A 172 6.72 14.66 -2.01
CA GLN A 172 6.52 15.48 -0.82
C GLN A 172 7.59 16.57 -0.67
N THR A 173 8.82 16.31 -1.08
CA THR A 173 9.93 17.28 -0.93
C THR A 173 9.93 18.40 -1.96
N ILE A 174 9.39 18.16 -3.17
CA ILE A 174 9.36 19.15 -4.26
C ILE A 174 8.15 20.09 -4.23
N VAL A 175 7.24 19.95 -3.27
CA VAL A 175 6.08 20.83 -3.14
C VAL A 175 6.50 22.28 -2.89
N ASP A 176 5.58 23.21 -3.17
CA ASP A 176 5.76 24.64 -2.87
C ASP A 176 6.20 24.83 -1.40
N PRO A 177 7.24 25.65 -1.12
CA PRO A 177 7.74 25.88 0.24
C PRO A 177 6.69 26.27 1.29
N LYS A 178 5.54 26.81 0.89
CA LYS A 178 4.43 27.12 1.80
C LYS A 178 3.78 25.90 2.46
N PHE A 179 3.91 24.71 1.86
CA PHE A 179 3.43 23.44 2.42
C PHE A 179 4.52 22.79 3.29
N GLU A 180 4.85 23.48 4.39
CA GLU A 180 5.98 23.09 5.23
C GLU A 180 5.82 21.71 5.87
N GLY A 181 4.60 21.34 6.29
CA GLY A 181 4.34 20.03 6.87
C GLY A 181 4.63 18.92 5.87
N VAL A 182 4.12 19.05 4.64
CA VAL A 182 4.37 18.08 3.56
C VAL A 182 5.86 17.97 3.28
N ARG A 183 6.57 19.09 3.15
CA ARG A 183 8.01 19.09 2.85
C ARG A 183 8.85 18.50 3.97
N ASN A 184 8.56 18.86 5.23
CA ASN A 184 9.28 18.36 6.40
C ASN A 184 9.07 16.85 6.56
N PHE A 185 7.82 16.39 6.40
CA PHE A 185 7.52 14.96 6.44
C PHE A 185 8.22 14.22 5.29
N GLY A 186 8.19 14.75 4.06
CA GLY A 186 8.92 14.19 2.93
C GLY A 186 10.43 14.07 3.17
N ASN A 187 11.05 15.08 3.76
CA ASN A 187 12.47 15.06 4.13
C ASN A 187 12.78 14.01 5.20
N LEU A 188 11.89 13.85 6.20
CA LEU A 188 12.00 12.79 7.20
C LEU A 188 12.00 11.42 6.52
N ILE A 189 11.06 11.16 5.61
CA ILE A 189 10.98 9.87 4.91
C ILE A 189 12.22 9.66 4.02
N ALA A 190 12.65 10.68 3.27
CA ALA A 190 13.81 10.59 2.39
C ALA A 190 15.13 10.29 3.12
N THR A 191 15.22 10.60 4.41
CA THR A 191 16.43 10.41 5.23
C THR A 191 16.33 9.25 6.22
N THR A 192 15.16 8.62 6.34
CA THR A 192 14.94 7.48 7.23
C THR A 192 15.42 6.18 6.56
N ASP A 193 16.25 5.40 7.27
CA ASP A 193 16.63 4.06 6.81
C ASP A 193 15.57 3.03 7.18
N PHE A 194 14.69 2.71 6.23
CA PHE A 194 13.63 1.71 6.42
C PHE A 194 14.13 0.25 6.35
N ASN A 195 15.42 0.00 6.08
CA ASN A 195 16.00 -1.34 6.26
C ASN A 195 16.26 -1.65 7.74
N ALA A 196 16.42 -0.62 8.57
CA ALA A 196 16.49 -0.76 10.02
C ALA A 196 15.08 -0.75 10.65
N PRO A 197 14.88 -1.38 11.81
CA PRO A 197 13.62 -1.29 12.54
C PRO A 197 13.22 0.16 12.85
N GLN A 198 12.00 0.53 12.45
CA GLN A 198 11.43 1.86 12.69
C GLN A 198 10.15 1.78 13.52
N ASP A 199 9.97 2.76 14.40
CA ASP A 199 8.68 3.01 15.06
C ASP A 199 7.82 3.91 14.17
N VAL A 200 6.96 3.27 13.37
CA VAL A 200 6.08 3.97 12.41
C VAL A 200 5.13 4.94 13.12
N ILE A 201 4.67 4.61 14.33
CA ILE A 201 3.74 5.47 15.09
C ILE A 201 4.47 6.73 15.56
N LYS A 202 5.71 6.59 16.02
CA LYS A 202 6.55 7.76 16.37
C LYS A 202 6.84 8.66 15.16
N LEU A 203 7.10 8.07 14.00
CA LEU A 203 7.34 8.83 12.77
C LEU A 203 6.08 9.50 12.20
N THR A 204 4.89 8.99 12.56
CA THR A 204 3.59 9.46 12.02
C THR A 204 2.64 9.97 13.09
N GLY A 205 1.92 9.10 13.79
CA GLY A 205 0.88 9.45 14.76
C GLY A 205 1.35 10.42 15.85
N ASN A 206 2.57 10.30 16.35
CA ASN A 206 3.14 11.24 17.33
C ASN A 206 3.87 12.43 16.71
N ASN A 207 3.94 12.51 15.38
CA ASN A 207 4.70 13.52 14.67
C ASN A 207 3.80 14.68 14.21
N PRO A 208 4.05 15.93 14.66
CA PRO A 208 3.28 17.09 14.22
C PRO A 208 3.40 17.37 12.71
N ASP A 209 4.55 17.07 12.07
CA ASP A 209 4.72 17.31 10.63
C ASP A 209 3.85 16.37 9.79
N TYR A 210 3.64 15.12 10.22
CA TYR A 210 2.72 14.18 9.55
C TYR A 210 1.27 14.70 9.53
N TRP A 211 0.80 15.19 10.68
CA TRP A 211 -0.56 15.71 10.78
C TRP A 211 -0.71 17.05 10.07
N ARG A 212 0.30 17.92 10.15
CA ARG A 212 0.32 19.16 9.38
C ARG A 212 0.30 18.87 7.88
N ALA A 213 1.12 17.93 7.41
CA ALA A 213 1.11 17.47 6.02
C ALA A 213 -0.28 16.97 5.61
N THR A 214 -0.92 16.16 6.45
CA THR A 214 -2.29 15.65 6.21
C THR A 214 -3.30 16.79 6.05
N MET A 215 -3.16 17.88 6.82
CA MET A 215 -4.02 19.06 6.71
C MET A 215 -3.74 19.94 5.49
N GLU A 216 -2.50 19.94 5.00
CA GLU A 216 -2.03 20.74 3.87
C GLU A 216 -2.38 20.13 2.51
N MET A 217 -2.63 18.81 2.45
CA MET A 217 -3.03 18.12 1.22
C MET A 217 -4.47 18.43 0.80
N GLU A 218 -4.70 18.36 -0.52
CA GLU A 218 -6.07 18.31 -1.06
C GLU A 218 -6.80 17.03 -0.59
N LEU A 219 -8.10 17.15 -0.32
CA LEU A 219 -8.89 16.12 0.37
C LEU A 219 -8.82 14.72 -0.23
N GLU A 220 -8.75 14.61 -1.55
CA GLU A 220 -8.74 13.33 -2.27
C GLU A 220 -7.31 12.88 -2.66
N ASN A 221 -6.29 13.69 -2.37
CA ASN A 221 -4.89 13.38 -2.60
C ASN A 221 -4.29 12.71 -1.36
N GLN A 222 -4.32 11.38 -1.35
CA GLN A 222 -3.94 10.56 -0.21
C GLN A 222 -2.42 10.30 -0.09
N LEU A 223 -1.57 11.17 -0.63
CA LEU A 223 -0.10 11.03 -0.59
C LEU A 223 0.45 10.71 0.81
N ILE A 224 0.01 11.46 1.81
CA ILE A 224 0.51 11.36 3.19
C ILE A 224 0.07 10.05 3.87
N PRO A 225 -1.23 9.70 3.92
CA PRO A 225 -1.64 8.42 4.50
C PRO A 225 -1.18 7.20 3.69
N VAL A 226 -1.05 7.29 2.36
CA VAL A 226 -0.44 6.21 1.56
C VAL A 226 1.03 6.01 1.94
N THR A 227 1.77 7.09 2.20
CA THR A 227 3.15 6.98 2.68
C THR A 227 3.23 6.24 4.01
N LYS A 228 2.33 6.54 4.97
CA LYS A 228 2.22 5.80 6.24
C LYS A 228 1.94 4.31 6.02
N ILE A 229 1.07 3.94 5.07
CA ILE A 229 0.81 2.54 4.70
C ILE A 229 2.11 1.85 4.29
N PHE A 230 2.90 2.46 3.41
CA PHE A 230 4.17 1.89 2.96
C PHE A 230 5.26 1.88 4.05
N MET A 231 5.20 2.78 5.03
CA MET A 231 6.05 2.69 6.22
C MET A 231 5.70 1.46 7.07
N PHE A 232 4.43 1.13 7.27
CA PHE A 232 4.07 -0.14 7.94
C PHE A 232 4.53 -1.35 7.16
N ILE A 233 4.34 -1.35 5.83
CA ILE A 233 4.75 -2.46 4.98
C ILE A 233 6.26 -2.65 4.99
N SER A 234 7.06 -1.57 4.97
CA SER A 234 8.52 -1.69 5.06
C SER A 234 8.98 -2.36 6.35
N GLN A 235 8.19 -2.22 7.43
CA GLN A 235 8.45 -2.87 8.72
C GLN A 235 7.79 -4.26 8.85
N GLY A 236 7.05 -4.71 7.84
CA GLY A 236 6.32 -5.98 7.88
C GLY A 236 5.01 -5.92 8.68
N GLU A 237 4.50 -4.75 9.03
CA GLU A 237 3.23 -4.56 9.74
C GLU A 237 2.03 -4.63 8.78
N LEU A 238 1.89 -5.76 8.07
CA LEU A 238 0.91 -5.91 7.00
C LEU A 238 -0.53 -5.86 7.53
N ASP A 239 -0.83 -6.55 8.62
CA ASP A 239 -2.17 -6.57 9.24
C ASP A 239 -2.69 -5.16 9.57
N TYR A 240 -1.83 -4.27 10.10
CA TYR A 240 -2.25 -2.89 10.37
C TYR A 240 -2.28 -2.03 9.10
N ALA A 241 -1.33 -2.22 8.18
CA ALA A 241 -1.35 -1.55 6.88
C ALA A 241 -2.66 -1.79 6.13
N LEU A 242 -3.18 -3.02 6.18
CA LEU A 242 -4.46 -3.40 5.58
C LEU A 242 -5.64 -2.60 6.13
N LYS A 243 -5.67 -2.33 7.44
CA LYS A 243 -6.70 -1.49 8.06
C LYS A 243 -6.67 -0.07 7.51
N TYR A 244 -5.48 0.48 7.28
CA TYR A 244 -5.35 1.78 6.63
C TYR A 244 -5.75 1.72 5.16
N ILE A 245 -5.36 0.67 4.41
CA ILE A 245 -5.74 0.50 3.00
C ILE A 245 -7.25 0.45 2.84
N GLU A 246 -7.96 -0.29 3.70
CA GLU A 246 -9.43 -0.41 3.70
C GLU A 246 -10.09 0.98 3.67
N ILE A 247 -9.61 1.90 4.50
CA ILE A 247 -10.18 3.24 4.64
C ILE A 247 -9.65 4.22 3.60
N VAL A 248 -8.34 4.32 3.44
CA VAL A 248 -7.70 5.30 2.54
C VAL A 248 -8.18 5.09 1.10
N SER A 249 -8.41 3.85 0.69
CA SER A 249 -8.95 3.53 -0.65
C SER A 249 -10.33 4.15 -0.91
N MET A 250 -11.16 4.36 0.13
CA MET A 250 -12.50 4.95 -0.02
C MET A 250 -12.44 6.45 -0.36
N PHE A 251 -11.34 7.12 -0.01
CA PHE A 251 -11.15 8.57 -0.15
C PHE A 251 -10.07 8.93 -1.18
N SER A 252 -9.51 7.93 -1.86
CA SER A 252 -8.42 8.10 -2.80
C SER A 252 -8.92 8.36 -4.22
N LYS A 253 -8.39 9.41 -4.86
CA LYS A 253 -8.73 9.75 -6.23
C LYS A 253 -7.94 8.92 -7.26
N PRO A 254 -8.60 8.27 -8.24
CA PRO A 254 -7.95 7.39 -9.22
C PRO A 254 -6.79 8.02 -10.00
N GLU A 255 -6.87 9.32 -10.29
CA GLU A 255 -5.88 10.00 -11.12
C GLU A 255 -4.56 10.30 -10.39
N THR A 256 -4.49 10.11 -9.06
CA THR A 256 -3.28 10.41 -8.29
C THR A 256 -2.24 9.29 -8.38
N TYR A 257 -0.96 9.62 -8.36
CA TYR A 257 0.14 8.64 -8.37
C TYR A 257 0.17 7.78 -7.09
N ALA A 258 -0.22 8.35 -5.94
CA ALA A 258 -0.34 7.62 -4.69
C ALA A 258 -1.41 6.52 -4.75
N ASN A 259 -2.50 6.77 -5.50
CA ASN A 259 -3.57 5.80 -5.70
C ASN A 259 -3.12 4.56 -6.49
N ASP A 260 -2.25 4.72 -7.48
CA ASP A 260 -1.76 3.59 -8.27
C ASP A 260 -0.93 2.64 -7.38
N TYR A 261 -0.05 3.20 -6.55
CA TYR A 261 0.68 2.44 -5.54
C TYR A 261 -0.25 1.77 -4.52
N LEU A 262 -1.29 2.48 -4.07
CA LEU A 262 -2.30 1.94 -3.15
C LEU A 262 -3.05 0.75 -3.76
N ASN A 263 -3.40 0.79 -5.04
CA ASN A 263 -4.07 -0.30 -5.74
C ASN A 263 -3.15 -1.50 -5.96
N GLU A 264 -1.90 -1.26 -6.36
CA GLU A 264 -0.94 -2.34 -6.55
C GLU A 264 -0.67 -3.09 -5.24
N ILE A 265 -0.42 -2.35 -4.14
CA ILE A 265 -0.15 -2.99 -2.86
C ILE A 265 -1.38 -3.71 -2.30
N LYS A 266 -2.59 -3.18 -2.52
CA LYS A 266 -3.83 -3.88 -2.17
C LYS A 266 -3.90 -5.25 -2.86
N GLY A 267 -3.58 -5.32 -4.16
CA GLY A 267 -3.55 -6.57 -4.91
C GLY A 267 -2.49 -7.55 -4.38
N ARG A 268 -1.27 -7.06 -4.11
CA ARG A 268 -0.19 -7.87 -3.52
C ARG A 268 -0.60 -8.45 -2.15
N LEU A 269 -1.14 -7.61 -1.26
CA LEU A 269 -1.55 -8.04 0.07
C LEU A 269 -2.76 -8.97 0.06
N GLN A 270 -3.65 -8.87 -0.93
CA GLN A 270 -4.71 -9.86 -1.11
C GLN A 270 -4.12 -11.26 -1.37
N LEU A 271 -3.18 -11.39 -2.31
CA LEU A 271 -2.50 -12.66 -2.60
C LEU A 271 -1.67 -13.19 -1.43
N PHE A 272 -1.11 -12.29 -0.61
CA PHE A 272 -0.44 -12.65 0.64
C PHE A 272 -1.44 -13.22 1.65
N GLN A 273 -2.55 -12.52 1.91
CA GLN A 273 -3.59 -12.96 2.83
C GLN A 273 -4.22 -14.28 2.42
N GLU A 274 -4.50 -14.48 1.13
CA GLU A 274 -5.08 -15.75 0.64
C GLU A 274 -4.18 -16.95 1.00
N GLN A 275 -2.86 -16.80 0.82
CA GLN A 275 -1.90 -17.83 1.23
C GLN A 275 -1.81 -17.96 2.76
N LEU A 276 -1.68 -16.85 3.49
CA LEU A 276 -1.61 -16.85 4.95
C LEU A 276 -2.83 -17.56 5.56
N ASN A 277 -4.03 -17.23 5.09
CA ASN A 277 -5.28 -17.82 5.53
C ASN A 277 -5.31 -19.33 5.24
N ALA A 278 -4.81 -19.76 4.07
CA ALA A 278 -4.72 -21.17 3.73
C ALA A 278 -3.78 -21.93 4.70
N GLU A 279 -2.63 -21.35 5.05
CA GLU A 279 -1.70 -21.96 6.02
C GLU A 279 -2.29 -22.00 7.45
N ILE A 280 -2.90 -20.91 7.91
CA ILE A 280 -3.57 -20.85 9.22
C ILE A 280 -4.68 -21.91 9.32
N ASN A 281 -5.47 -22.08 8.26
CA ASN A 281 -6.55 -23.08 8.22
C ASN A 281 -6.04 -24.52 8.34
N LYS A 282 -4.80 -24.83 7.94
CA LYS A 282 -4.19 -26.14 8.20
C LYS A 282 -3.99 -26.37 9.70
N GLY A 283 -3.53 -25.34 10.41
CA GLY A 283 -3.40 -25.37 11.87
C GLY A 283 -4.75 -25.56 12.56
N ILE A 284 -5.79 -24.84 12.08
CA ILE A 284 -7.16 -24.94 12.63
C ILE A 284 -7.69 -26.36 12.43
N ALA A 285 -7.48 -26.95 11.25
CA ALA A 285 -7.92 -28.31 10.97
C ALA A 285 -7.24 -29.37 11.87
N GLU A 286 -5.99 -29.17 12.29
CA GLU A 286 -5.32 -30.05 13.27
C GLU A 286 -5.80 -29.77 14.70
N HIS A 287 -6.04 -28.51 15.05
CA HIS A 287 -6.63 -28.11 16.33
C HIS A 287 -8.00 -28.80 16.52
N ASP A 288 -8.87 -28.73 15.52
CA ASP A 288 -10.22 -29.30 15.56
C ASP A 288 -10.22 -30.84 15.71
N LYS A 289 -9.13 -31.51 15.33
CA LYS A 289 -8.91 -32.95 15.55
C LYS A 289 -8.40 -33.27 16.97
N GLY A 290 -8.11 -32.27 17.79
CA GLY A 290 -7.47 -32.43 19.11
C GLY A 290 -5.95 -32.69 19.04
N GLU A 291 -5.35 -32.49 17.87
CA GLU A 291 -3.92 -32.65 17.59
C GLU A 291 -3.16 -31.34 17.85
N PHE A 292 -3.27 -30.84 19.08
CA PHE A 292 -2.81 -29.50 19.46
C PHE A 292 -1.30 -29.28 19.25
N GLU A 293 -0.46 -30.30 19.47
CA GLU A 293 0.98 -30.23 19.21
C GLU A 293 1.29 -29.94 17.73
N LYS A 294 0.53 -30.56 16.81
CA LYS A 294 0.69 -30.33 15.36
C LYS A 294 0.21 -28.94 14.99
N ALA A 295 -0.93 -28.51 15.52
CA ALA A 295 -1.46 -27.17 15.30
C ALA A 295 -0.45 -26.09 15.75
N VAL A 296 0.08 -26.21 16.98
CA VAL A 296 1.12 -25.30 17.51
C VAL A 296 2.36 -25.27 16.62
N THR A 297 2.81 -26.44 16.13
CA THR A 297 3.95 -26.53 15.20
C THR A 297 3.69 -25.78 13.90
N ILE A 298 2.49 -25.93 13.32
CA ILE A 298 2.09 -25.19 12.10
C ILE A 298 2.11 -23.68 12.36
N TYR A 299 1.47 -23.21 13.43
CA TYR A 299 1.44 -21.78 13.72
C TYR A 299 2.81 -21.20 14.04
N ASN A 300 3.68 -21.94 14.72
CA ASN A 300 5.06 -21.50 14.94
C ASN A 300 5.81 -21.35 13.61
N GLY A 301 5.65 -22.28 12.66
CA GLY A 301 6.22 -22.15 11.32
C GLY A 301 5.72 -20.90 10.58
N ILE A 302 4.42 -20.60 10.67
CA ILE A 302 3.85 -19.37 10.11
C ILE A 302 4.48 -18.13 10.77
N LEU A 303 4.64 -18.14 12.10
CA LEU A 303 5.19 -17.00 12.86
C LEU A 303 6.71 -16.84 12.70
N GLU A 304 7.44 -17.89 12.29
CA GLU A 304 8.84 -17.78 11.86
C GLU A 304 8.97 -17.03 10.53
N GLU A 305 8.00 -17.18 9.63
CA GLU A 305 7.97 -16.50 8.33
C GLU A 305 7.33 -15.11 8.41
N TYR A 306 6.24 -14.99 9.17
CA TYR A 306 5.46 -13.77 9.37
C TYR A 306 5.08 -13.59 10.85
N PRO A 307 5.98 -13.05 11.68
CA PRO A 307 5.76 -12.92 13.13
C PRO A 307 4.62 -11.96 13.50
N ASN A 308 4.27 -11.05 12.57
CA ASN A 308 3.31 -9.97 12.80
C ASN A 308 1.86 -10.36 12.47
N SER A 309 1.55 -11.66 12.27
CA SER A 309 0.17 -12.10 12.07
C SER A 309 -0.59 -12.11 13.39
N SER A 310 -1.59 -11.24 13.54
CA SER A 310 -2.46 -11.25 14.72
C SER A 310 -3.24 -12.56 14.83
N TRP A 311 -3.72 -13.09 13.69
CA TRP A 311 -4.50 -14.33 13.65
C TRP A 311 -3.64 -15.53 14.05
N ALA A 312 -2.46 -15.72 13.46
CA ALA A 312 -1.59 -16.84 13.82
C ALA A 312 -1.10 -16.75 15.27
N ASN A 313 -0.80 -15.56 15.79
CA ASN A 313 -0.46 -15.37 17.21
C ASN A 313 -1.62 -15.79 18.13
N PHE A 314 -2.86 -15.44 17.77
CA PHE A 314 -4.04 -15.84 18.51
C PHE A 314 -4.26 -17.35 18.48
N GLU A 315 -4.25 -17.98 17.30
CA GLU A 315 -4.49 -19.42 17.16
C GLU A 315 -3.38 -20.27 17.80
N ASN A 316 -2.14 -19.79 17.75
CA ASN A 316 -1.02 -20.40 18.47
C ASN A 316 -1.27 -20.41 19.98
N PHE A 317 -1.64 -19.26 20.55
CA PHE A 317 -1.98 -19.16 21.96
C PHE A 317 -3.16 -20.08 22.33
N TYR A 318 -4.21 -20.08 21.51
CA TYR A 318 -5.40 -20.88 21.74
C TYR A 318 -5.08 -22.39 21.74
N SER A 319 -4.34 -22.86 20.74
CA SER A 319 -3.91 -24.26 20.63
C SER A 319 -2.95 -24.67 21.75
N GLN A 320 -2.01 -23.80 22.10
CA GLN A 320 -1.12 -24.04 23.25
C GLN A 320 -1.91 -24.15 24.56
N SER A 321 -2.98 -23.36 24.70
CA SER A 321 -3.83 -23.41 25.88
C SER A 321 -4.56 -24.74 26.00
N GLU A 322 -5.13 -25.26 24.91
CA GLU A 322 -5.78 -26.58 24.90
C GLU A 322 -4.77 -27.72 25.13
N LEU A 323 -3.57 -27.63 24.55
CA LEU A 323 -2.47 -28.55 24.82
C LEU A 323 -2.10 -28.60 26.31
N ASN A 324 -1.96 -27.44 26.95
CA ASN A 324 -1.65 -27.35 28.37
C ASN A 324 -2.75 -27.98 29.22
N LYS A 325 -4.03 -27.85 28.85
CA LYS A 325 -5.14 -28.54 29.54
C LYS A 325 -5.00 -30.06 29.39
N LYS A 326 -4.76 -30.55 28.17
CA LYS A 326 -4.60 -31.98 27.85
C LYS A 326 -3.42 -32.63 28.59
N THR A 327 -2.34 -31.88 28.79
CA THR A 327 -1.09 -32.37 29.43
C THR A 327 -1.01 -32.12 30.93
N GLY A 328 -2.08 -31.60 31.56
CA GLY A 328 -2.11 -31.34 33.00
C GLY A 328 -1.37 -30.06 33.43
N ASN A 329 -0.95 -29.23 32.47
CA ASN A 329 -0.26 -27.95 32.68
C ASN A 329 -1.21 -26.74 32.64
N ALA A 330 -2.49 -26.92 32.96
CA ALA A 330 -3.52 -25.88 32.82
C ALA A 330 -3.21 -24.56 33.58
N ALA A 331 -2.37 -24.61 34.61
CA ALA A 331 -1.87 -23.42 35.31
C ALA A 331 -1.13 -22.43 34.38
N LEU A 332 -0.56 -22.92 33.26
CA LEU A 332 0.08 -22.08 32.24
C LEU A 332 -0.93 -21.29 31.39
N ASN A 333 -2.22 -21.54 31.53
CA ASN A 333 -3.27 -20.82 30.80
C ASN A 333 -3.87 -19.67 31.60
N SER A 334 -3.13 -19.17 32.59
CA SER A 334 -3.61 -18.11 33.45
C SER A 334 -3.92 -16.83 32.68
N ILE A 335 -4.79 -15.99 33.25
CA ILE A 335 -5.16 -14.69 32.68
C ILE A 335 -3.93 -13.79 32.54
N GLU A 336 -2.96 -13.90 33.45
CA GLU A 336 -1.68 -13.20 33.36
C GLU A 336 -0.92 -13.61 32.10
N ASN A 337 -0.86 -14.91 31.79
CA ASN A 337 -0.22 -15.40 30.57
C ASN A 337 -0.96 -14.96 29.31
N TRP A 338 -2.30 -14.94 29.33
CA TRP A 338 -3.06 -14.34 28.24
C TRP A 338 -2.73 -12.86 28.07
N ASN A 339 -2.72 -12.06 29.14
CA ASN A 339 -2.44 -10.63 29.06
C ASN A 339 -1.04 -10.34 28.50
N LEU A 340 -0.05 -11.18 28.79
CA LEU A 340 1.29 -11.11 28.19
C LEU A 340 1.29 -11.40 26.68
N LYS A 341 0.38 -12.27 26.21
CA LYS A 341 0.29 -12.68 24.79
C LYS A 341 -0.66 -11.79 23.99
N LYS A 342 -1.67 -11.19 24.63
CA LYS A 342 -2.65 -10.28 24.03
C LYS A 342 -1.98 -9.11 23.31
N GLY A 343 -0.87 -8.58 23.85
CA GLY A 343 -0.04 -7.57 23.19
C GLY A 343 0.38 -8.02 21.79
N LYS A 344 0.94 -9.23 21.66
CA LYS A 344 1.36 -9.77 20.35
C LYS A 344 0.24 -9.92 19.32
N VAL A 345 -1.02 -9.98 19.76
CA VAL A 345 -2.17 -9.99 18.84
C VAL A 345 -2.58 -8.56 18.49
N LEU A 346 -2.73 -7.70 19.49
CA LEU A 346 -3.27 -6.35 19.32
C LEU A 346 -2.24 -5.34 18.81
N ASP A 347 -0.94 -5.58 18.98
CA ASP A 347 0.13 -4.69 18.52
C ASP A 347 0.20 -4.66 16.99
N HIS A 348 -0.12 -5.78 16.32
CA HIS A 348 -0.13 -5.89 14.85
C HIS A 348 -1.50 -5.64 14.21
N ASN A 349 -2.59 -5.86 14.97
CA ASN A 349 -3.95 -5.50 14.56
C ASN A 349 -4.76 -5.09 15.80
N PRO A 350 -4.83 -3.79 16.11
CA PRO A 350 -5.49 -3.33 17.33
C PRO A 350 -7.02 -3.51 17.29
N PHE A 351 -7.57 -3.79 16.11
CA PHE A 351 -8.97 -4.08 15.87
C PHE A 351 -9.31 -5.58 15.94
N TYR A 352 -8.33 -6.46 16.13
CA TYR A 352 -8.54 -7.91 16.12
C TYR A 352 -9.57 -8.33 17.18
N GLY A 353 -10.65 -8.99 16.73
CA GLY A 353 -11.67 -9.52 17.62
C GLY A 353 -11.11 -10.65 18.46
N LEU A 354 -11.09 -10.48 19.79
CA LEU A 354 -10.56 -11.49 20.71
C LEU A 354 -11.73 -12.38 21.16
N PRO A 355 -11.79 -13.66 20.77
CA PRO A 355 -12.85 -14.58 21.18
C PRO A 355 -12.61 -15.15 22.59
N ILE A 356 -12.15 -14.29 23.51
CA ILE A 356 -11.91 -14.61 24.92
C ILE A 356 -12.87 -13.76 25.75
N GLY A 357 -13.39 -14.33 26.83
CA GLY A 357 -14.31 -13.63 27.72
C GLY A 357 -13.70 -12.36 28.33
N PRO A 358 -14.50 -11.30 28.56
CA PRO A 358 -14.02 -10.09 29.21
C PRO A 358 -13.49 -10.36 30.61
N GLN A 359 -12.48 -9.59 31.03
CA GLN A 359 -11.86 -9.67 32.36
C GLN A 359 -12.29 -8.52 33.28
N SER A 360 -13.05 -7.58 32.73
CA SER A 360 -13.59 -6.41 33.42
C SER A 360 -14.78 -5.87 32.62
N ALA A 361 -15.58 -5.00 33.24
CA ALA A 361 -16.66 -4.30 32.54
C ALA A 361 -16.13 -3.41 31.40
N GLU A 362 -14.95 -2.78 31.58
CA GLU A 362 -14.27 -2.04 30.51
C GLU A 362 -13.87 -2.99 29.37
N ASP A 363 -13.27 -4.15 29.65
CA ASP A 363 -12.93 -5.12 28.61
C ASP A 363 -14.19 -5.63 27.88
N ALA A 364 -15.30 -5.86 28.59
CA ALA A 364 -16.56 -6.26 27.97
C ALA A 364 -17.04 -5.22 26.96
N TYR A 365 -16.96 -3.94 27.31
CA TYR A 365 -17.22 -2.85 26.37
C TYR A 365 -16.26 -2.86 25.19
N LEU A 366 -14.95 -2.92 25.41
CA LEU A 366 -13.96 -2.87 24.33
C LEU A 366 -14.06 -4.07 23.37
N LEU A 367 -14.40 -5.27 23.88
CA LEU A 367 -14.69 -6.44 23.05
C LEU A 367 -15.96 -6.22 22.20
N TYR A 368 -17.02 -5.68 22.80
CA TYR A 368 -18.22 -5.29 22.07
C TYR A 368 -17.91 -4.29 20.94
N ARG A 369 -17.06 -3.29 21.19
CA ARG A 369 -16.64 -2.32 20.18
C ARG A 369 -15.89 -2.98 19.02
N ARG A 370 -14.96 -3.88 19.28
CA ARG A 370 -14.30 -4.67 18.21
C ARG A 370 -15.30 -5.50 17.40
N ASN A 371 -16.21 -6.20 18.08
CA ASN A 371 -17.22 -7.02 17.40
C ASN A 371 -18.19 -6.19 16.54
N SER A 372 -18.45 -4.93 16.92
CA SER A 372 -19.32 -4.04 16.15
C SER A 372 -18.75 -3.66 14.77
N LEU A 373 -17.44 -3.82 14.55
CA LEU A 373 -16.81 -3.61 13.23
C LEU A 373 -17.40 -4.52 12.15
N ASN A 374 -17.83 -5.74 12.53
CA ASN A 374 -18.42 -6.72 11.59
C ASN A 374 -19.78 -6.26 11.01
N GLN A 375 -20.35 -5.18 11.53
CA GLN A 375 -21.62 -4.61 11.07
C GLN A 375 -21.44 -3.41 10.13
N LEU A 376 -20.22 -2.89 10.00
CA LEU A 376 -19.93 -1.72 9.16
C LEU A 376 -19.84 -2.10 7.68
N PHE A 377 -20.08 -1.12 6.81
CA PHE A 377 -19.92 -1.17 5.35
C PHE A 377 -20.76 -2.24 4.64
N ARG A 378 -21.85 -2.69 5.28
CA ARG A 378 -22.81 -3.63 4.67
C ARG A 378 -23.74 -2.94 3.67
N ASP A 379 -24.01 -1.66 3.89
CA ASP A 379 -24.85 -0.82 3.04
C ASP A 379 -24.02 0.34 2.47
N LYS A 380 -23.99 0.44 1.14
CA LYS A 380 -23.23 1.49 0.44
C LYS A 380 -23.76 2.89 0.75
N ASP A 381 -25.06 3.03 1.02
CA ASP A 381 -25.68 4.33 1.30
C ASP A 381 -25.34 4.84 2.71
N GLN A 382 -24.80 3.99 3.58
CA GLN A 382 -24.37 4.37 4.94
C GLN A 382 -22.85 4.56 5.07
N GLN A 383 -22.10 4.47 3.98
CA GLN A 383 -20.63 4.41 4.03
C GLN A 383 -20.01 5.52 4.89
N LEU A 384 -20.40 6.79 4.70
CA LEU A 384 -19.85 7.89 5.51
C LEU A 384 -20.20 7.79 7.00
N LYS A 385 -21.40 7.31 7.34
CA LYS A 385 -21.79 7.09 8.74
C LYS A 385 -21.02 5.92 9.34
N ASP A 386 -20.74 4.89 8.56
CA ASP A 386 -19.93 3.76 8.98
C ASP A 386 -18.48 4.18 9.22
N VAL A 387 -17.93 5.10 8.42
CA VAL A 387 -16.61 5.71 8.66
C VAL A 387 -16.60 6.49 9.98
N ASP A 388 -17.62 7.32 10.24
CA ASP A 388 -17.76 8.04 11.52
C ASP A 388 -17.84 7.07 12.71
N LEU A 389 -18.64 5.99 12.60
CA LEU A 389 -18.76 4.98 13.64
C LEU A 389 -17.45 4.20 13.83
N TYR A 390 -16.71 3.94 12.76
CA TYR A 390 -15.39 3.33 12.84
C TYR A 390 -14.41 4.27 13.58
N ALA A 391 -14.47 5.57 13.33
CA ALA A 391 -13.63 6.55 14.04
C ALA A 391 -13.94 6.54 15.55
N ASP A 392 -15.23 6.45 15.90
CA ASP A 392 -15.68 6.33 17.29
C ASP A 392 -15.21 5.03 17.93
N ILE A 393 -15.31 3.89 17.23
CA ILE A 393 -14.78 2.61 17.71
C ILE A 393 -13.27 2.70 17.93
N ALA A 394 -12.50 3.20 16.96
CA ALA A 394 -11.05 3.34 17.08
C ALA A 394 -10.65 4.23 18.27
N MET A 395 -11.38 5.32 18.50
CA MET A 395 -11.15 6.20 19.64
C MET A 395 -11.47 5.52 20.98
N ASP A 396 -12.55 4.74 21.06
CA ASP A 396 -12.89 3.95 22.26
C ASP A 396 -11.79 2.91 22.57
N LEU A 397 -11.22 2.32 21.52
CA LEU A 397 -10.10 1.38 21.60
C LEU A 397 -8.74 2.08 21.85
N LYS A 398 -8.73 3.42 21.98
CA LYS A 398 -7.53 4.26 22.18
C LYS A 398 -6.52 4.19 21.02
N ILE A 399 -7.00 3.85 19.82
CA ILE A 399 -6.22 3.82 18.57
C ILE A 399 -6.32 5.21 17.93
N TYR A 400 -5.77 6.21 18.62
CA TYR A 400 -6.02 7.62 18.34
C TYR A 400 -5.49 8.06 16.97
N ASP A 401 -4.41 7.47 16.47
CA ASP A 401 -3.86 7.82 15.15
C ASP A 401 -4.80 7.38 14.02
N PHE A 402 -5.36 6.17 14.12
CA PHE A 402 -6.36 5.69 13.16
C PHE A 402 -7.67 6.50 13.25
N ALA A 403 -8.13 6.75 14.48
CA ALA A 403 -9.33 7.56 14.72
C ALA A 403 -9.19 8.98 14.16
N ALA A 404 -8.04 9.62 14.38
CA ALA A 404 -7.73 10.94 13.85
C ALA A 404 -7.80 10.97 12.32
N GLN A 405 -7.22 9.97 11.64
CA GLN A 405 -7.28 9.89 10.17
C GLN A 405 -8.72 9.82 9.65
N LEU A 406 -9.58 9.02 10.29
CA LEU A 406 -10.99 8.89 9.94
C LEU A 406 -11.77 10.19 10.20
N TYR A 407 -11.59 10.82 11.36
CA TYR A 407 -12.25 12.10 11.65
C TYR A 407 -11.81 13.21 10.71
N TRP A 408 -10.55 13.21 10.26
CA TRP A 408 -10.09 14.14 9.24
C TRP A 408 -10.85 13.95 7.93
N PHE A 409 -10.98 12.72 7.46
CA PHE A 409 -11.79 12.40 6.27
C PHE A 409 -13.23 12.86 6.45
N THR A 410 -13.92 12.44 7.51
CA THR A 410 -15.35 12.75 7.67
C THR A 410 -15.64 14.22 7.96
N SER A 411 -14.68 14.98 8.53
CA SER A 411 -14.82 16.43 8.71
C SER A 411 -14.99 17.19 7.39
N SER A 412 -14.54 16.59 6.29
CA SER A 412 -14.52 17.21 4.98
C SER A 412 -15.74 16.86 4.13
N PHE A 413 -16.45 15.78 4.49
CA PHE A 413 -17.61 15.26 3.75
C PHE A 413 -18.94 15.32 4.53
N SER A 414 -18.92 15.63 5.83
CA SER A 414 -20.13 15.69 6.66
C SER A 414 -20.63 17.11 6.95
N ASP A 415 -21.95 17.28 7.03
CA ASP A 415 -22.60 18.52 7.49
C ASP A 415 -22.29 18.84 8.97
N LYS A 416 -21.76 17.87 9.73
CA LYS A 416 -21.36 17.99 11.14
C LYS A 416 -19.88 18.33 11.31
N LYS A 417 -19.30 19.07 10.36
CA LYS A 417 -17.88 19.45 10.30
C LYS A 417 -17.25 19.85 11.63
N ASN A 418 -17.96 20.63 12.47
CA ASN A 418 -17.41 21.09 13.75
C ASN A 418 -17.17 19.95 14.77
N ASN A 419 -18.02 18.92 14.80
CA ASN A 419 -17.86 17.83 15.77
C ASN A 419 -16.68 16.91 15.42
N SER A 420 -16.53 16.56 14.13
CA SER A 420 -15.42 15.71 13.68
C SER A 420 -14.07 16.40 13.84
N ILE A 421 -13.98 17.73 13.62
CA ILE A 421 -12.74 18.49 13.87
C ILE A 421 -12.36 18.46 15.35
N TYR A 422 -13.29 18.62 16.29
CA TYR A 422 -12.95 18.54 17.72
C TYR A 422 -12.48 17.15 18.13
N LYS A 423 -13.12 16.08 17.62
CA LYS A 423 -12.67 14.70 17.88
C LYS A 423 -11.30 14.41 17.24
N TYR A 424 -11.06 14.91 16.03
CA TYR A 424 -9.74 14.86 15.38
C TYR A 424 -8.66 15.51 16.24
N LEU A 425 -8.85 16.77 16.65
CA LEU A 425 -7.89 17.50 17.48
C LEU A 425 -7.72 16.88 18.87
N TYR A 426 -8.78 16.30 19.44
CA TYR A 426 -8.70 15.52 20.68
C TYR A 426 -7.80 14.30 20.52
N CYS A 427 -7.92 13.56 19.41
CA CYS A 427 -7.04 12.44 19.12
C CYS A 427 -5.58 12.90 18.97
N LEU A 428 -5.32 14.04 18.30
CA LEU A 428 -3.98 14.62 18.22
C LEU A 428 -3.40 14.97 19.60
N GLU A 429 -4.21 15.54 20.49
CA GLU A 429 -3.81 15.82 21.87
C GLU A 429 -3.37 14.54 22.59
N LYS A 430 -4.13 13.45 22.44
CA LYS A 430 -3.80 12.13 23.04
C LYS A 430 -2.55 11.48 22.43
N LEU A 431 -2.19 11.86 21.21
CA LEU A 431 -0.94 11.45 20.55
C LEU A 431 0.25 12.35 20.91
N GLY A 432 0.05 13.40 21.73
CA GLY A 432 1.08 14.37 22.10
C GLY A 432 1.27 15.52 21.10
N VAL A 433 0.42 15.61 20.07
CA VAL A 433 0.46 16.64 19.01
C VAL A 433 -0.51 17.77 19.36
N SER A 434 -0.12 18.60 20.33
CA SER A 434 -0.99 19.63 20.91
C SER A 434 -0.88 21.01 20.25
N ASN A 435 0.17 21.25 19.45
CA ASN A 435 0.43 22.55 18.84
C ASN A 435 -0.52 22.88 17.68
N LEU A 436 -0.98 21.88 16.92
CA LEU A 436 -1.76 22.11 15.70
C LEU A 436 -3.18 22.65 15.94
N LYS A 437 -3.75 22.43 17.13
CA LYS A 437 -5.08 22.97 17.47
C LYS A 437 -5.14 24.50 17.43
N GLN A 438 -4.00 25.19 17.54
CA GLN A 438 -3.91 26.65 17.44
C GLN A 438 -4.32 27.18 16.06
N ASN A 439 -4.29 26.34 15.01
CA ASN A 439 -4.75 26.68 13.67
C ASN A 439 -6.27 26.71 13.53
N PHE A 440 -7.01 26.31 14.58
CA PHE A 440 -8.46 26.19 14.58
C PHE A 440 -9.08 27.15 15.61
N LYS A 441 -10.33 27.56 15.37
CA LYS A 441 -11.11 28.37 16.31
C LYS A 441 -11.92 27.45 17.22
N GLY A 442 -11.86 27.67 18.54
CA GLY A 442 -12.71 26.94 19.49
C GLY A 442 -12.21 26.98 20.93
N ASN A 443 -13.08 26.60 21.87
CA ASN A 443 -12.69 26.36 23.26
C ASN A 443 -12.36 24.87 23.44
N PHE A 444 -11.14 24.49 23.07
CA PHE A 444 -10.74 23.08 23.04
C PHE A 444 -10.76 22.41 24.42
N GLU A 445 -10.48 23.14 25.49
CA GLU A 445 -10.55 22.58 26.85
C GLU A 445 -11.98 22.12 27.20
N LYS A 446 -12.97 22.97 26.89
CA LYS A 446 -14.38 22.63 27.12
C LYS A 446 -14.82 21.46 26.23
N GLU A 447 -14.50 21.50 24.94
CA GLU A 447 -14.90 20.47 23.99
C GLU A 447 -14.25 19.11 24.29
N PHE A 448 -12.97 19.09 24.67
CA PHE A 448 -12.26 17.84 25.02
C PHE A 448 -12.82 17.21 26.30
N LYS A 449 -13.11 18.02 27.33
CA LYS A 449 -13.81 17.53 28.54
C LYS A 449 -15.19 16.96 28.22
N ALA A 450 -15.91 17.57 27.26
CA ALA A 450 -17.21 17.06 26.82
C ALA A 450 -17.08 15.72 26.08
N ILE A 451 -16.07 15.57 25.21
CA ILE A 451 -15.76 14.31 24.52
C ILE A 451 -15.48 13.21 25.54
N GLU A 452 -14.58 13.44 26.51
CA GLU A 452 -14.23 12.47 27.55
C GLU A 452 -15.47 12.03 28.35
N LYS A 453 -16.27 12.99 28.84
CA LYS A 453 -17.49 12.70 29.60
C LYS A 453 -18.51 11.91 28.78
N ASN A 454 -18.67 12.24 27.50
CA ASN A 454 -19.60 11.53 26.63
C ASN A 454 -19.13 10.08 26.39
N LYS A 455 -17.83 9.88 26.17
CA LYS A 455 -17.23 8.56 25.98
C LYS A 455 -17.35 7.67 27.22
N GLU A 456 -17.09 8.23 28.39
CA GLU A 456 -17.30 7.54 29.66
C GLU A 456 -18.78 7.15 29.86
N LYS A 457 -19.71 8.08 29.56
CA LYS A 457 -21.15 7.82 29.64
C LYS A 457 -21.60 6.73 28.66
N GLU A 458 -21.09 6.73 27.43
CA GLU A 458 -21.36 5.70 26.41
C GLU A 458 -20.90 4.32 26.90
N MET A 459 -19.67 4.24 27.43
CA MET A 459 -19.11 3.00 27.96
C MET A 459 -19.93 2.44 29.13
N VAL A 460 -20.10 3.22 30.21
CA VAL A 460 -20.82 2.80 31.42
C VAL A 460 -22.31 2.57 31.13
N GLY A 461 -22.86 3.28 30.15
CA GLY A 461 -24.24 3.14 29.70
C GLY A 461 -24.51 1.87 28.89
N SER A 462 -23.48 1.28 28.27
CA SER A 462 -23.61 0.17 27.33
C SER A 462 -24.12 -1.12 28.00
N ALA A 463 -24.87 -1.93 27.25
CA ALA A 463 -25.34 -3.22 27.73
C ALA A 463 -24.18 -4.17 28.06
N ALA A 464 -23.12 -4.17 27.24
CA ALA A 464 -21.93 -5.00 27.44
C ALA A 464 -21.22 -4.70 28.76
N PHE A 465 -21.03 -3.41 29.09
CA PHE A 465 -20.43 -2.99 30.36
C PHE A 465 -21.29 -3.41 31.56
N LYS A 466 -22.62 -3.25 31.46
CA LYS A 466 -23.57 -3.56 32.54
C LYS A 466 -23.82 -5.06 32.73
N SER A 467 -23.52 -5.87 31.72
CA SER A 467 -23.70 -7.33 31.78
C SER A 467 -22.55 -8.08 32.47
N TYR A 468 -21.45 -7.38 32.74
CA TYR A 468 -20.33 -7.85 33.55
C TYR A 468 -20.54 -7.40 35.00
#